data_AF-A0A957DW39-F1
#
_entry.id   AF-A0A957DW39-F1
#
_cell.length_a   1.000
_cell.length_b   1.000
_cell.length_c   1.000
_cell.angle_alpha   90.00
_cell.angle_beta   90.00
_cell.angle_gamma   90.00
#
_symmetry.space_group_name_H-M   'P 1'
#
loop_
_entity.id
_entity.type
_entity.pdbx_description
1 polymer ?
#
loop_
_entity_poly.entity_id
_entity_poly.type
_entity_poly.pdbx_seq_one_letter_code
_entity_poly.pdbx_strand_id
1 'polypeptide(L)'
;MIAALEFYTSLQECAAPGPQYWRGAREGYQLDQTGMMFYSTYIMDDLVDGSGLEGGGNVDIAVEDLPAKTGFAPEMVGPNGSASYGQLVTLGIMQGADPVAQDVVAYFLTEGYQDIIALAPFGKVPVLVSAMDGWRESSDYFQYYGPETLDQIANGYDSMQRWLFRPDYDATQQAVIGDIEGRLLIPTVISQIALEGTMTPETAAQFLQDEVEQMYADRQ
;
A
#
# COMPACT_ATOMS: atom_id res chain seq x y z
N MET A 1 11.81 -16.27 -6.98
CA MET A 1 10.36 -16.49 -6.86
C MET A 1 10.04 -17.58 -5.84
N ILE A 2 10.50 -18.82 -6.01
CA ILE A 2 10.22 -19.96 -5.08
C ILE A 2 10.39 -19.58 -3.60
N ALA A 3 11.58 -19.12 -3.20
CA ALA A 3 11.83 -18.73 -1.81
C ALA A 3 10.94 -17.59 -1.30
N ALA A 4 10.48 -16.69 -2.19
CA ALA A 4 9.55 -15.63 -1.81
C ALA A 4 8.14 -16.20 -1.58
N LEU A 5 7.66 -17.08 -2.45
CA LEU A 5 6.38 -17.77 -2.27
C LEU A 5 6.37 -18.61 -0.98
N GLU A 6 7.45 -19.36 -0.73
CA GLU A 6 7.61 -20.12 0.52
C GLU A 6 7.55 -19.21 1.75
N PHE A 7 8.28 -18.09 1.74
CA PHE A 7 8.26 -17.12 2.84
C PHE A 7 6.88 -16.49 3.05
N TYR A 8 6.25 -15.95 2.01
CA TYR A 8 4.96 -15.25 2.16
C TYR A 8 3.81 -16.19 2.50
N THR A 9 3.85 -17.44 2.04
CA THR A 9 2.82 -18.43 2.38
C THR A 9 2.99 -18.98 3.79
N SER A 10 4.22 -19.08 4.31
CA SER A 10 4.46 -19.50 5.71
C SER A 10 3.98 -18.47 6.73
N LEU A 11 3.88 -17.17 6.37
CA LEU A 11 3.29 -16.15 7.24
C LEU A 11 1.84 -16.46 7.65
N GLN A 12 1.13 -17.29 6.87
CA GLN A 12 -0.23 -17.71 7.20
C GLN A 12 -0.31 -18.50 8.52
N GLU A 13 0.78 -19.14 8.96
CA GLU A 13 0.86 -19.81 10.27
C GLU A 13 0.75 -18.83 11.45
N CYS A 14 1.08 -17.55 11.22
CA CYS A 14 1.01 -16.48 12.21
C CYS A 14 -0.21 -15.55 12.04
N ALA A 15 -1.07 -15.82 11.05
CA ALA A 15 -2.22 -14.99 10.72
C ALA A 15 -3.54 -15.61 11.19
N ALA A 16 -4.62 -14.82 11.17
CA ALA A 16 -5.96 -15.36 11.37
C ALA A 16 -6.29 -16.41 10.29
N PRO A 17 -7.06 -17.47 10.60
CA PRO A 17 -7.41 -18.48 9.62
C PRO A 17 -8.22 -17.91 8.44
N GLY A 18 -7.93 -18.41 7.22
CA GLY A 18 -8.68 -18.09 6.01
C GLY A 18 -8.17 -16.85 5.26
N PRO A 19 -8.87 -16.44 4.19
CA PRO A 19 -8.49 -15.29 3.38
C PRO A 19 -8.44 -14.00 4.20
N GLN A 20 -7.31 -13.31 4.13
CA GLN A 20 -7.10 -12.03 4.79
C GLN A 20 -7.42 -10.87 3.85
N TYR A 21 -7.99 -9.81 4.39
CA TYR A 21 -8.26 -8.57 3.65
C TYR A 21 -8.16 -7.36 4.59
N TRP A 22 -8.08 -6.18 3.98
CA TRP A 22 -7.72 -4.93 4.64
C TRP A 22 -8.56 -4.62 5.90
N ARG A 23 -9.87 -4.91 5.88
CA ARG A 23 -10.76 -4.57 7.00
C ARG A 23 -10.52 -5.48 8.21
N GLY A 24 -10.41 -6.79 7.99
CA GLY A 24 -10.14 -7.75 9.06
C GLY A 24 -8.79 -7.49 9.73
N ALA A 25 -7.76 -7.16 8.93
CA ALA A 25 -6.45 -6.79 9.47
C ALA A 25 -6.52 -5.52 10.33
N ARG A 26 -7.19 -4.48 9.82
CA ARG A 26 -7.39 -3.20 10.51
C ARG A 26 -8.15 -3.35 11.83
N GLU A 27 -9.26 -4.08 11.82
CA GLU A 27 -10.08 -4.32 13.02
C GLU A 27 -9.33 -5.19 14.03
N GLY A 28 -8.68 -6.27 13.56
CA GLY A 28 -7.88 -7.16 14.40
C GLY A 28 -6.74 -6.43 15.12
N TYR A 29 -6.10 -5.46 14.47
CA TYR A 29 -5.07 -4.64 15.11
C TYR A 29 -5.64 -3.78 16.26
N GLN A 30 -6.76 -3.09 16.04
CA GLN A 30 -7.41 -2.26 17.06
C GLN A 30 -7.99 -3.06 18.24
N LEU A 31 -8.36 -4.32 17.98
CA LEU A 31 -8.89 -5.25 18.99
C LEU A 31 -7.79 -6.05 19.72
N ASP A 32 -6.50 -5.71 19.56
CA ASP A 32 -5.35 -6.42 20.15
C ASP A 32 -5.27 -7.90 19.74
N GLN A 33 -5.74 -8.23 18.54
CA GLN A 33 -5.73 -9.59 17.99
C GLN A 33 -4.59 -9.82 17.00
N THR A 34 -3.87 -8.77 16.63
CA THR A 34 -2.80 -8.82 15.62
C THR A 34 -1.70 -7.85 16.00
N GLY A 35 -0.46 -8.35 16.15
CA GLY A 35 0.68 -7.52 16.54
C GLY A 35 1.29 -6.70 15.39
N MET A 36 1.03 -7.08 14.14
CA MET A 36 1.52 -6.38 12.94
C MET A 36 0.58 -6.62 11.76
N MET A 37 0.35 -5.61 10.94
CA MET A 37 -0.42 -5.70 9.70
C MET A 37 0.21 -4.87 8.59
N PHE A 38 -0.08 -5.23 7.35
CA PHE A 38 0.19 -4.40 6.19
C PHE A 38 -1.00 -3.49 5.93
N TYR A 39 -0.84 -2.19 6.20
CA TYR A 39 -1.88 -1.21 5.99
C TYR A 39 -1.28 0.16 5.69
N SER A 40 -2.03 1.02 5.02
CA SER A 40 -1.59 2.39 4.73
C SER A 40 -1.62 3.25 5.99
N THR A 41 -0.85 4.32 6.00
CA THR A 41 -0.97 5.40 7.00
C THR A 41 -2.39 5.98 7.14
N TYR A 42 -3.32 5.69 6.20
CA TYR A 42 -4.75 5.95 6.32
C TYR A 42 -5.42 5.42 7.61
N ILE A 43 -4.78 4.56 8.39
CA ILE A 43 -5.33 4.09 9.67
C ILE A 43 -5.17 5.10 10.83
N MET A 44 -4.42 6.19 10.64
CA MET A 44 -3.98 7.01 11.77
C MET A 44 -5.13 7.61 12.61
N ASP A 45 -6.26 7.96 12.00
CA ASP A 45 -7.48 8.37 12.70
C ASP A 45 -8.21 7.17 13.31
N ASP A 46 -8.30 6.06 12.58
CA ASP A 46 -8.89 4.80 13.06
C ASP A 46 -8.21 4.29 14.35
N LEU A 47 -6.90 4.51 14.53
CA LEU A 47 -6.19 4.15 15.76
C LEU A 47 -6.55 5.03 16.97
N VAL A 48 -7.17 6.19 16.75
CA VAL A 48 -7.61 7.11 17.80
C VAL A 48 -9.09 6.89 18.12
N ASP A 49 -9.94 6.84 17.09
CA ASP A 49 -11.41 6.87 17.24
C ASP A 49 -12.09 5.52 17.06
N GLY A 50 -11.33 4.51 16.64
CA GLY A 50 -11.87 3.24 16.24
C GLY A 50 -12.45 3.29 14.83
N SER A 51 -12.15 2.27 14.04
CA SER A 51 -12.59 2.23 12.65
C SER A 51 -14.06 1.84 12.51
N GLY A 52 -14.74 2.39 11.50
CA GLY A 52 -16.15 2.08 11.23
C GLY A 52 -16.41 0.60 10.94
N LEU A 53 -17.44 0.04 11.58
CA LEU A 53 -17.91 -1.33 11.41
C LEU A 53 -18.98 -1.45 10.32
N GLU A 54 -19.13 -2.63 9.73
CA GLU A 54 -20.15 -2.87 8.69
C GLU A 54 -21.59 -2.65 9.18
N GLY A 55 -21.86 -3.03 10.43
CA GLY A 55 -23.15 -2.82 11.09
C GLY A 55 -23.40 -1.39 11.58
N GLY A 56 -22.46 -0.48 11.35
CA GLY A 56 -22.44 0.86 11.94
C GLY A 56 -21.75 0.90 13.31
N GLY A 57 -21.45 2.13 13.76
CA GLY A 57 -20.57 2.35 14.92
C GLY A 57 -19.10 2.11 14.58
N ASN A 58 -18.27 2.21 15.60
CA ASN A 58 -16.81 2.07 15.50
C ASN A 58 -16.33 0.89 16.35
N VAL A 59 -15.16 0.37 16.01
CA VAL A 59 -14.41 -0.56 16.87
C VAL A 59 -14.16 0.09 18.22
N ASP A 60 -14.39 -0.65 19.30
CA ASP A 60 -13.93 -0.27 20.64
C ASP A 60 -12.46 -0.68 20.76
N ILE A 61 -11.55 0.30 20.78
CA ILE A 61 -10.12 0.05 20.78
C ILE A 61 -9.72 -0.64 22.09
N ALA A 62 -9.11 -1.82 21.99
CA ALA A 62 -8.78 -2.65 23.14
C ALA A 62 -7.56 -2.14 23.92
N VAL A 63 -6.69 -1.37 23.27
CA VAL A 63 -5.44 -0.85 23.83
C VAL A 63 -5.55 0.65 24.08
N GLU A 64 -5.46 1.06 25.35
CA GLU A 64 -5.37 2.48 25.69
C GLU A 64 -4.15 3.12 25.03
N ASP A 65 -4.34 4.31 24.44
CA ASP A 65 -3.28 5.07 23.75
C ASP A 65 -2.57 4.24 22.67
N LEU A 66 -3.37 3.50 21.88
CA LEU A 66 -2.87 2.71 20.74
C LEU A 66 -2.01 3.51 19.75
N PRO A 67 -2.32 4.78 19.40
CA PRO A 67 -1.49 5.57 18.48
C PRO A 67 -0.05 5.71 18.97
N ALA A 68 0.15 6.04 20.25
CA ALA A 68 1.48 6.21 20.84
C ALA A 68 2.26 4.88 20.97
N LYS A 69 1.54 3.75 20.92
CA LYS A 69 2.10 2.39 20.97
C LYS A 69 2.28 1.75 19.60
N THR A 70 1.87 2.44 18.54
CA THR A 70 1.97 1.94 17.17
C THR A 70 3.20 2.52 16.48
N GLY A 71 4.07 1.64 15.99
CA GLY A 71 5.18 2.01 15.11
C GLY A 71 4.84 1.79 13.65
N PHE A 72 5.37 2.63 12.76
CA PHE A 72 5.28 2.45 11.31
C PHE A 72 6.59 1.89 10.76
N ALA A 73 6.51 0.82 9.98
CA ALA A 73 7.67 0.13 9.42
C ALA A 73 7.62 0.20 7.88
N PRO A 74 8.17 1.26 7.26
CA PRO A 74 8.09 1.49 5.81
C PRO A 74 9.06 0.64 5.00
N GLU A 75 10.03 0.00 5.65
CA GLU A 75 11.06 -0.83 5.02
C GLU A 75 11.07 -2.23 5.63
N MET A 76 11.09 -3.25 4.77
CA MET A 76 11.35 -4.63 5.14
C MET A 76 12.77 -5.00 4.72
N VAL A 77 13.55 -5.51 5.67
CA VAL A 77 14.94 -5.95 5.43
C VAL A 77 15.00 -7.47 5.54
N GLY A 78 15.60 -8.10 4.53
CA GLY A 78 15.75 -9.55 4.44
C GLY A 78 17.12 -9.97 3.93
N PRO A 79 17.35 -11.29 3.78
CA PRO A 79 18.65 -11.83 3.35
C PRO A 79 19.06 -11.39 1.93
N ASN A 80 18.10 -10.93 1.12
CA ASN A 80 18.32 -10.50 -0.27
C ASN A 80 18.29 -8.97 -0.45
N GLY A 81 18.41 -8.21 0.64
CA GLY A 81 18.42 -6.74 0.65
C GLY A 81 17.22 -6.15 1.39
N SER A 82 16.92 -4.88 1.11
CA SER A 82 15.76 -4.19 1.66
C SER A 82 14.76 -3.83 0.57
N ALA A 83 13.50 -3.72 0.96
CA ALA A 83 12.39 -3.31 0.11
C ALA A 83 11.47 -2.36 0.86
N SER A 84 11.03 -1.33 0.17
CA SER A 84 9.96 -0.43 0.62
C SER A 84 8.81 -0.49 -0.36
N TYR A 85 7.62 -0.07 0.07
CA TYR A 85 6.47 0.09 -0.78
C TYR A 85 5.94 1.51 -0.69
N GLY A 86 5.53 2.05 -1.83
CA GLY A 86 4.76 3.28 -1.86
C GLY A 86 4.10 3.51 -3.21
N GLN A 87 3.20 4.49 -3.22
CA GLN A 87 2.39 4.81 -4.38
C GLN A 87 2.50 6.30 -4.70
N LEU A 88 3.02 6.60 -5.88
CA LEU A 88 2.82 7.90 -6.52
C LEU A 88 1.45 7.93 -7.19
N VAL A 89 0.60 8.85 -6.74
CA VAL A 89 -0.68 9.17 -7.39
C VAL A 89 -0.44 10.32 -8.36
N THR A 90 -0.85 10.15 -9.61
CA THR A 90 -0.71 11.15 -10.67
C THR A 90 -2.07 11.49 -11.27
N LEU A 91 -2.21 12.72 -11.79
CA LEU A 91 -3.39 13.15 -12.54
C LEU A 91 -3.10 12.97 -14.03
N GLY A 92 -3.83 12.05 -14.68
CA GLY A 92 -3.72 11.80 -16.12
C GLY A 92 -4.78 12.57 -16.90
N ILE A 93 -4.38 13.21 -18.00
CA ILE A 93 -5.29 13.82 -18.98
C ILE A 93 -5.40 12.88 -20.17
N MET A 94 -6.60 12.33 -20.41
CA MET A 94 -6.84 11.37 -21.49
C MET A 94 -6.86 12.04 -22.86
N GLN A 95 -6.58 11.28 -23.91
CA GLN A 95 -6.71 11.78 -25.28
C GLN A 95 -8.15 12.19 -25.57
N GLY A 96 -8.34 13.40 -26.09
CA GLY A 96 -9.67 13.96 -26.38
C GLY A 96 -10.40 14.57 -25.18
N ALA A 97 -9.76 14.67 -24.01
CA ALA A 97 -10.28 15.43 -22.89
C ALA A 97 -10.53 16.90 -23.29
N ASP A 98 -11.56 17.50 -22.72
CA ASP A 98 -11.83 18.94 -22.89
C ASP A 98 -10.60 19.75 -22.43
N PRO A 99 -10.17 20.79 -23.17
CA PRO A 99 -9.04 21.62 -22.79
C PRO A 99 -9.10 22.16 -21.35
N VAL A 100 -10.30 22.38 -20.79
CA VAL A 100 -10.48 22.82 -19.40
C VAL A 100 -9.90 21.85 -18.37
N ALA A 101 -9.70 20.57 -18.72
CA ALA A 101 -9.07 19.60 -17.84
C ALA A 101 -7.63 20.02 -17.45
N GLN A 102 -6.92 20.75 -18.33
CA GLN A 102 -5.59 21.27 -18.02
C GLN A 102 -5.64 22.32 -16.90
N ASP A 103 -6.66 23.18 -16.90
CA ASP A 103 -6.84 24.20 -15.87
C ASP A 103 -7.14 23.56 -14.50
N VAL A 104 -7.95 22.50 -14.48
CA VAL A 104 -8.24 21.73 -13.25
C VAL A 104 -6.97 21.10 -12.70
N VAL A 105 -6.18 20.41 -13.54
CA VAL A 105 -4.92 19.80 -13.10
C VAL A 105 -3.93 20.87 -12.63
N ALA A 106 -3.83 22.01 -13.32
CA ALA A 106 -2.98 23.11 -12.91
C ALA A 106 -3.38 23.64 -11.53
N TYR A 107 -4.67 23.86 -11.27
CA TYR A 107 -5.17 24.25 -9.96
C TYR A 107 -4.81 23.20 -8.89
N PHE A 108 -5.03 21.91 -9.17
CA PHE A 108 -4.74 20.82 -8.24
C PHE A 108 -3.26 20.73 -7.84
N LEU A 109 -2.36 21.08 -8.76
CA LEU A 109 -0.92 20.99 -8.58
C LEU A 109 -0.29 22.33 -8.16
N THR A 110 -1.08 23.40 -8.02
CA THR A 110 -0.59 24.73 -7.63
C THR A 110 -1.45 25.33 -6.52
N GLU A 111 -2.38 26.22 -6.85
CA GLU A 111 -3.20 26.98 -5.90
C GLU A 111 -3.96 26.08 -4.92
N GLY A 112 -4.59 25.02 -5.41
CA GLY A 112 -5.38 24.10 -4.57
C GLY A 112 -4.58 23.00 -3.90
N TYR A 113 -3.28 22.90 -4.14
CA TYR A 113 -2.48 21.72 -3.76
C TYR A 113 -2.58 21.40 -2.27
N GLN A 114 -2.40 22.40 -1.40
CA GLN A 114 -2.45 22.22 0.04
C GLN A 114 -3.82 21.76 0.52
N ASP A 115 -4.90 22.36 0.01
CA ASP A 115 -6.27 22.02 0.37
C ASP A 115 -6.62 20.59 -0.05
N ILE A 116 -6.19 20.17 -1.25
CA ILE A 116 -6.45 18.83 -1.78
C ILE A 116 -5.74 17.75 -0.98
N ILE A 117 -4.51 18.03 -0.55
CA ILE A 117 -3.74 17.17 0.34
C ILE A 117 -4.45 17.04 1.70
N ALA A 118 -4.89 18.17 2.26
CA ALA A 118 -5.57 18.21 3.56
C ALA A 118 -6.91 17.46 3.60
N LEU A 119 -7.53 17.14 2.46
CA LEU A 119 -8.74 16.31 2.42
C LEU A 119 -8.54 14.87 2.91
N ALA A 120 -7.31 14.35 2.88
CA ALA A 120 -6.99 12.98 3.31
C ALA A 120 -5.54 12.91 3.81
N PRO A 121 -5.21 13.64 4.89
CA PRO A 121 -3.84 13.96 5.27
C PRO A 121 -3.03 12.72 5.66
N PHE A 122 -3.71 11.65 6.10
CA PHE A 122 -3.08 10.40 6.50
C PHE A 122 -2.60 9.54 5.33
N GLY A 123 -3.03 9.81 4.09
CA GLY A 123 -2.58 9.04 2.92
C GLY A 123 -2.21 9.88 1.71
N LYS A 124 -2.56 11.17 1.71
CA LYS A 124 -2.02 12.15 0.79
C LYS A 124 -0.86 12.86 1.46
N VAL A 125 0.34 12.32 1.25
CA VAL A 125 1.58 12.99 1.66
C VAL A 125 2.08 13.83 0.48
N PRO A 126 2.48 15.11 0.68
CA PRO A 126 3.02 15.91 -0.38
C PRO A 126 4.28 15.32 -1.02
N VAL A 127 4.39 15.43 -2.34
CA VAL A 127 5.65 15.21 -3.06
C VAL A 127 6.53 16.47 -3.10
N LEU A 128 5.95 17.64 -2.87
CA LEU A 128 6.65 18.92 -2.81
C LEU A 128 7.10 19.21 -1.38
N VAL A 129 8.41 19.35 -1.18
CA VAL A 129 9.00 19.71 0.13
C VAL A 129 8.40 21.02 0.67
N SER A 130 8.11 21.98 -0.20
CA SER A 130 7.53 23.29 0.18
C SER A 130 6.12 23.20 0.77
N ALA A 131 5.42 22.08 0.61
CA ALA A 131 4.07 21.87 1.15
C ALA A 131 4.07 21.02 2.43
N MET A 132 5.25 20.59 2.90
CA MET A 132 5.35 19.67 4.03
C MET A 132 4.94 20.32 5.36
N ASP A 133 5.28 21.59 5.57
CA ASP A 133 4.91 22.31 6.79
C ASP A 133 3.38 22.45 6.91
N GLY A 134 2.71 22.86 5.82
CA GLY A 134 1.25 22.91 5.77
C GLY A 134 0.60 21.54 5.93
N TRP A 135 1.22 20.47 5.42
CA TRP A 135 0.71 19.11 5.63
C TRP A 135 0.81 18.69 7.10
N ARG A 136 1.91 18.97 7.81
CA ARG A 136 2.05 18.64 9.23
C ARG A 136 0.99 19.29 10.12
N GLU A 137 0.41 20.40 9.67
CA GLU A 137 -0.66 21.14 10.37
C GLU A 137 -2.07 20.78 9.85
N SER A 138 -2.18 19.91 8.85
CA SER A 138 -3.45 19.65 8.15
C SER A 138 -4.43 18.74 8.89
N SER A 139 -4.04 18.19 10.04
CA SER A 139 -4.88 17.30 10.83
C SER A 139 -4.57 17.39 12.32
N ASP A 140 -5.62 17.54 13.13
CA ASP A 140 -5.52 17.49 14.59
C ASP A 140 -5.05 16.11 15.07
N TYR A 141 -5.27 15.03 14.30
CA TYR A 141 -4.86 13.69 14.70
C TYR A 141 -3.33 13.51 14.74
N PHE A 142 -2.56 14.36 14.07
CA PHE A 142 -1.10 14.28 14.13
C PHE A 142 -0.54 14.51 15.54
N GLN A 143 -1.29 15.17 16.43
CA GLN A 143 -0.88 15.37 17.83
C GLN A 143 -0.76 14.07 18.64
N TYR A 144 -1.40 12.98 18.20
CA TYR A 144 -1.35 11.67 18.87
C TYR A 144 -0.10 10.86 18.49
N TYR A 145 0.69 11.35 17.53
CA TYR A 145 1.88 10.65 17.03
C TYR A 145 3.14 11.40 17.40
N GLY A 146 4.17 10.64 17.79
CA GLY A 146 5.49 11.21 18.05
C GLY A 146 6.10 11.86 16.80
N PRO A 147 6.98 12.86 16.97
CA PRO A 147 7.61 13.56 15.85
C PRO A 147 8.38 12.61 14.93
N GLU A 148 9.03 11.58 15.48
CA GLU A 148 9.77 10.58 14.69
C GLU A 148 8.86 9.83 13.70
N THR A 149 7.64 9.49 14.11
CA THR A 149 6.65 8.82 13.24
C THR A 149 6.20 9.75 12.11
N LEU A 150 5.88 11.01 12.42
CA LEU A 150 5.45 11.97 11.41
C LEU A 150 6.57 12.28 10.41
N ASP A 151 7.81 12.38 10.88
CA ASP A 151 8.97 12.59 10.01
C ASP A 151 9.24 11.36 9.13
N GLN A 152 9.07 10.14 9.65
CA GLN A 152 9.19 8.94 8.85
C GLN A 152 8.15 8.89 7.72
N ILE A 153 6.91 9.30 7.99
CA ILE A 153 5.84 9.38 6.98
C ILE A 153 6.16 10.47 5.96
N ALA A 154 6.55 11.66 6.42
CA ALA A 154 6.89 12.80 5.56
C ALA A 154 8.04 12.50 4.58
N ASN A 155 9.02 11.70 5.03
CA ASN A 155 10.17 11.31 4.23
C ASN A 155 9.99 9.96 3.51
N GLY A 156 8.82 9.33 3.60
CA GLY A 156 8.59 7.99 3.04
C GLY A 156 8.90 7.90 1.54
N TYR A 157 8.67 9.00 0.80
CA TYR A 157 8.94 9.08 -0.64
C TYR A 157 10.43 8.92 -0.99
N ASP A 158 11.36 9.37 -0.14
CA ASP A 158 12.80 9.30 -0.38
C ASP A 158 13.32 7.85 -0.43
N SER A 159 12.62 6.94 0.24
CA SER A 159 12.97 5.53 0.30
C SER A 159 12.12 4.66 -0.63
N MET A 160 11.07 5.22 -1.26
CA MET A 160 10.07 4.46 -2.00
C MET A 160 10.66 3.74 -3.21
N GLN A 161 10.46 2.43 -3.27
CA GLN A 161 10.71 1.61 -4.45
C GLN A 161 9.37 1.20 -5.09
N ARG A 162 9.28 1.29 -6.42
CA ARG A 162 8.12 0.80 -7.17
C ARG A 162 8.54 -0.09 -8.32
N TRP A 163 8.19 -1.37 -8.20
CA TRP A 163 8.59 -2.40 -9.17
C TRP A 163 8.08 -2.12 -10.60
N LEU A 164 6.85 -1.60 -10.73
CA LEU A 164 6.22 -1.29 -12.02
C LEU A 164 7.01 -0.27 -12.86
N PHE A 165 7.71 0.68 -12.23
CA PHE A 165 8.38 1.78 -12.92
C PHE A 165 9.90 1.69 -12.80
N ARG A 166 10.41 0.46 -12.77
CA ARG A 166 11.85 0.24 -12.87
C ARG A 166 12.39 0.86 -14.17
N PRO A 167 13.42 1.72 -14.09
CA PRO A 167 13.89 2.48 -15.24
C PRO A 167 14.52 1.60 -16.33
N ASP A 168 14.88 0.36 -15.99
CA ASP A 168 15.38 -0.66 -16.91
C ASP A 168 14.27 -1.40 -17.68
N TYR A 169 12.99 -1.16 -17.39
CA TYR A 169 11.87 -1.79 -18.10
C TYR A 169 11.36 -0.97 -19.28
N ASP A 170 11.19 -1.63 -20.42
CA ASP A 170 10.55 -1.04 -21.60
C ASP A 170 9.01 -1.00 -21.46
N ALA A 171 8.34 -0.33 -22.41
CA ALA A 171 6.88 -0.17 -22.38
C ALA A 171 6.13 -1.51 -22.44
N THR A 172 6.70 -2.53 -23.09
CA THR A 172 6.12 -3.86 -23.17
C THR A 172 6.19 -4.56 -21.82
N GLN A 173 7.35 -4.54 -21.15
CA GLN A 173 7.54 -5.10 -19.82
C GLN A 173 6.65 -4.41 -18.78
N GLN A 174 6.53 -3.08 -18.83
CA GLN A 174 5.62 -2.34 -17.97
C GLN A 174 4.15 -2.75 -18.18
N ALA A 175 3.74 -2.96 -19.44
CA ALA A 175 2.39 -3.43 -19.74
C ALA A 175 2.12 -4.85 -19.24
N VAL A 176 3.11 -5.76 -19.34
CA VAL A 176 3.01 -7.12 -18.78
C VAL A 176 2.84 -7.08 -17.27
N ILE A 177 3.55 -6.21 -16.55
CA ILE A 177 3.34 -6.05 -15.10
C ILE A 177 1.91 -5.59 -14.81
N GLY A 178 1.37 -4.66 -15.63
CA GLY A 178 -0.04 -4.29 -15.56
C GLY A 178 -1.00 -5.47 -15.72
N ASP A 179 -0.68 -6.42 -16.61
CA ASP A 179 -1.47 -7.65 -16.79
C ASP A 179 -1.35 -8.60 -15.59
N ILE A 180 -0.15 -8.76 -15.01
CA ILE A 180 0.08 -9.55 -13.80
C ILE A 180 -0.83 -9.06 -12.66
N GLU A 181 -0.83 -7.73 -12.44
CA GLU A 181 -1.65 -7.07 -11.42
C GLU A 181 -3.15 -7.20 -11.74
N GLY A 182 -3.56 -6.91 -12.98
CA GLY A 182 -4.96 -6.98 -13.41
C GLY A 182 -5.57 -8.37 -13.36
N ARG A 183 -4.75 -9.42 -13.53
CA ARG A 183 -5.17 -10.83 -13.42
C ARG A 183 -5.04 -11.40 -12.01
N LEU A 184 -4.48 -10.66 -11.06
CA LEU A 184 -4.24 -11.11 -9.69
C LEU A 184 -3.44 -12.42 -9.61
N LEU A 185 -2.41 -12.58 -10.46
CA LEU A 185 -1.66 -13.84 -10.53
C LEU A 185 -0.97 -14.17 -9.19
N ILE A 186 -0.33 -13.18 -8.56
CA ILE A 186 0.38 -13.38 -7.28
C ILE A 186 -0.58 -13.74 -6.13
N PRO A 187 -1.68 -12.99 -5.87
CA PRO A 187 -2.67 -13.40 -4.87
C PRO A 187 -3.26 -14.79 -5.11
N THR A 188 -3.50 -15.14 -6.39
CA THR A 188 -4.06 -16.44 -6.77
C THR A 188 -3.14 -17.58 -6.35
N VAL A 189 -1.85 -17.52 -6.70
CA VAL A 189 -0.94 -18.61 -6.33
C VAL A 189 -0.66 -18.65 -4.82
N ILE A 190 -0.67 -17.51 -4.13
CA ILE A 190 -0.55 -17.48 -2.67
C ILE A 190 -1.74 -18.20 -2.02
N SER A 191 -2.97 -17.96 -2.47
CA SER A 191 -4.16 -18.67 -2.01
C SER A 191 -4.07 -20.18 -2.29
N GLN A 192 -3.65 -20.55 -3.51
CA GLN A 192 -3.54 -21.94 -3.93
C GLN A 192 -2.50 -22.73 -3.11
N ILE A 193 -1.43 -22.07 -2.65
CA ILE A 193 -0.45 -22.68 -1.74
C ILE A 193 -0.98 -22.69 -0.30
N ALA A 194 -1.33 -21.52 0.25
CA ALA A 194 -1.52 -21.34 1.69
C ALA A 194 -2.90 -21.78 2.20
N LEU A 195 -3.94 -21.68 1.37
CA LEU A 195 -5.33 -21.93 1.79
C LEU A 195 -5.91 -23.19 1.15
N GLU A 196 -5.65 -23.40 -0.15
CA GLU A 196 -6.25 -24.50 -0.90
C GLU A 196 -5.35 -25.75 -0.94
N GLY A 197 -4.04 -25.57 -0.80
CA GLY A 197 -3.05 -26.65 -0.88
C GLY A 197 -2.98 -27.33 -2.25
N THR A 198 -3.40 -26.64 -3.32
CA THR A 198 -3.45 -27.15 -4.70
C THR A 198 -2.15 -26.91 -5.46
N MET A 199 -1.25 -26.07 -4.95
CA MET A 199 0.09 -25.83 -5.50
C MET A 199 1.18 -25.90 -4.43
N THR A 200 2.40 -26.21 -4.86
CA THR A 200 3.64 -25.95 -4.10
C THR A 200 4.32 -24.67 -4.59
N PRO A 201 5.22 -24.04 -3.80
CA PRO A 201 6.01 -22.89 -4.24
C PRO A 201 6.73 -23.10 -5.59
N GLU A 202 7.21 -24.31 -5.87
CA GLU A 202 7.86 -24.66 -7.14
C GLU A 202 6.88 -24.66 -8.31
N THR A 203 5.75 -25.35 -8.16
CA THR A 203 4.73 -25.42 -9.23
C THR A 203 4.10 -24.05 -9.50
N ALA A 204 3.89 -23.25 -8.45
CA ALA A 204 3.40 -21.88 -8.55
C ALA A 204 4.41 -20.96 -9.23
N ALA A 205 5.69 -21.05 -8.87
CA ALA A 205 6.74 -20.26 -9.52
C ALA A 205 6.85 -20.59 -11.02
N GLN A 206 6.73 -21.88 -11.40
CA GLN A 206 6.73 -22.27 -12.80
C GLN A 206 5.50 -21.73 -13.54
N PHE A 207 4.30 -21.88 -12.96
CA PHE A 207 3.07 -21.34 -13.55
C PHE A 207 3.15 -19.82 -13.77
N LEU A 208 3.65 -19.08 -12.77
CA LEU A 208 3.86 -17.63 -12.91
C LEU A 208 4.85 -17.30 -14.02
N GLN A 209 5.95 -18.06 -14.14
CA GLN A 209 6.93 -17.86 -15.20
C GLN A 209 6.28 -18.05 -16.58
N ASP A 210 5.54 -19.15 -16.76
CA ASP A 210 4.87 -19.48 -18.03
C ASP A 210 3.85 -18.39 -18.43
N GLU A 211 3.02 -17.94 -17.48
CA GLU A 211 2.05 -16.87 -17.73
C GLU A 211 2.74 -15.56 -18.13
N VAL A 212 3.81 -15.18 -17.43
CA VAL A 212 4.54 -13.93 -17.71
C VAL A 212 5.25 -13.98 -19.06
N GLU A 213 5.88 -15.12 -19.40
CA GLU A 213 6.51 -15.32 -20.71
C GLU A 213 5.49 -15.26 -21.84
N GLN A 214 4.33 -15.90 -21.67
CA GLN A 214 3.25 -15.85 -22.65
C GLN A 214 2.71 -14.43 -22.83
N MET A 215 2.43 -13.71 -21.73
CA MET A 215 1.96 -12.31 -21.79
C MET A 215 2.97 -11.39 -22.48
N TYR A 216 4.27 -11.63 -22.26
CA TYR A 216 5.31 -10.87 -22.95
C TYR A 216 5.37 -11.22 -24.44
N ALA A 217 5.30 -12.50 -24.80
CA ALA A 217 5.32 -12.96 -26.19
C ALA A 217 4.12 -12.45 -27.01
N ASP A 218 2.92 -12.38 -26.40
CA ASP A 218 1.71 -11.88 -27.06
C ASP A 218 1.78 -10.39 -27.43
N ARG A 219 2.76 -9.66 -26.88
CA ARG A 219 2.97 -8.21 -27.10
C ARG A 219 4.14 -7.90 -28.03
N GLN A 220 4.84 -8.92 -28.55
CA GLN A 220 5.90 -8.79 -29.56
C GLN A 220 5.33 -8.89 -30.97
#